data_AF-A0A2P2KWU2-F1
#
_entry.id   AF-A0A2P2KWU2-F1
#
_cell.length_a   1.000
_cell.length_b   1.000
_cell.length_c   1.000
_cell.angle_alpha   90.00
_cell.angle_beta   90.00
_cell.angle_gamma   90.00
#
_symmetry.space_group_name_H-M   'P 1'
#
loop_
_entity.id
_entity.type
_entity.pdbx_description
1 polymer ?
#
loop_
_entity_poly.entity_id
_entity_poly.type
_entity_poly.pdbx_seq_one_letter_code
_entity_poly.pdbx_strand_id
1 'polypeptide(L)'
;MAGPSAKRVSAASARAHTRGNKAKPTSFPLAPAMFAPIVLAFTVGLLGWAYQALKPPPPKICGSPGGPPITSPRVRLNDGRHLAYREMGVPKEEAEFKVIVIHGFDSSKDLPLPVSQVKLNFLLNCAASFTVTCY
;
A
#
# COMPACT_ATOMS: atom_id res chain seq x y z
N MET A 1 -70.13 65.14 36.34
CA MET A 1 -70.21 63.85 37.05
C MET A 1 -69.78 62.76 36.09
N ALA A 2 -68.59 62.19 36.30
CA ALA A 2 -68.01 61.18 35.42
C ALA A 2 -68.62 59.81 35.75
N GLY A 3 -69.27 59.17 34.76
CA GLY A 3 -69.65 57.76 34.83
C GLY A 3 -68.55 56.90 34.19
N PRO A 4 -68.09 55.81 34.82
CA PRO A 4 -67.06 54.97 34.24
C PRO A 4 -67.67 54.11 33.11
N SER A 5 -67.16 54.30 31.89
CA SER A 5 -67.46 53.44 30.75
C SER A 5 -66.67 52.13 30.93
N ALA A 6 -67.31 51.10 31.49
CA ALA A 6 -66.72 49.77 31.61
C ALA A 6 -66.70 49.10 30.23
N LYS A 7 -65.55 49.19 29.56
CA LYS A 7 -65.27 48.58 28.25
C LYS A 7 -65.31 47.05 28.38
N ARG A 8 -66.21 46.39 27.62
CA ARG A 8 -66.22 44.92 27.44
C ARG A 8 -64.87 44.48 26.87
N VAL A 9 -64.15 43.62 27.59
CA VAL A 9 -62.94 42.98 27.07
C VAL A 9 -63.37 41.66 26.40
N SER A 10 -63.38 41.68 25.06
CA SER A 10 -63.61 40.49 24.23
C SER A 10 -62.38 39.58 24.25
N ALA A 11 -62.61 38.27 24.35
CA ALA A 11 -61.60 37.20 24.43
C ALA A 11 -60.87 36.96 23.08
N ALA A 12 -60.20 38.00 22.57
CA ALA A 12 -59.51 37.97 21.27
C ALA A 12 -58.00 38.27 21.36
N SER A 13 -57.41 38.23 22.56
CA SER A 13 -55.98 38.51 22.76
C SER A 13 -55.27 37.39 23.51
N ALA A 14 -55.11 36.24 22.86
CA ALA A 14 -54.19 35.19 23.30
C ALA A 14 -53.60 34.38 22.13
N ARG A 15 -53.34 35.02 20.98
CA ARG A 15 -52.62 34.39 19.86
C ARG A 15 -51.65 35.37 19.23
N ALA A 16 -50.54 35.67 19.91
CA ALA A 16 -49.52 36.50 19.28
C ALA A 16 -48.09 36.34 19.81
N HIS A 17 -47.64 35.20 20.37
CA HIS A 17 -46.22 35.10 20.80
C HIS A 17 -45.58 33.73 20.58
N THR A 18 -45.47 33.29 19.32
CA THR A 18 -44.33 32.47 18.89
C THR A 18 -43.92 32.86 17.47
N ARG A 19 -43.35 34.07 17.30
CA ARG A 19 -42.46 34.28 16.14
C ARG A 19 -41.17 33.54 16.45
N GLY A 20 -41.18 32.23 16.23
CA GLY A 20 -39.98 31.41 16.29
C GLY A 20 -38.94 32.06 15.40
N ASN A 21 -37.91 32.62 16.02
CA ASN A 21 -36.75 33.06 15.28
C ASN A 21 -36.12 31.76 14.76
N LYS A 22 -36.44 31.41 13.50
CA LYS A 22 -35.64 30.44 12.75
C LYS A 22 -34.28 31.11 12.62
N ALA A 23 -33.42 30.93 13.62
CA ALA A 23 -32.00 31.16 13.45
C ALA A 23 -31.63 30.31 12.23
N LYS A 24 -31.39 30.98 11.12
CA LYS A 24 -30.77 30.36 9.96
C LYS A 24 -29.50 29.74 10.53
N PRO A 25 -29.30 28.41 10.47
CA PRO A 25 -28.00 27.88 10.82
C PRO A 25 -27.05 28.60 9.88
N THR A 26 -26.17 29.41 10.43
CA THR A 26 -24.99 29.88 9.73
C THR A 26 -24.10 28.64 9.60
N SER A 27 -24.55 27.68 8.78
CA SER A 27 -23.63 26.80 8.10
C SER A 27 -22.77 27.75 7.29
N PHE A 28 -21.54 27.91 7.73
CA PHE A 28 -20.49 28.49 6.91
C PHE A 28 -20.64 27.86 5.51
N PRO A 29 -20.96 28.63 4.45
CA PRO A 29 -20.95 28.08 3.11
C PRO A 29 -19.48 28.06 2.67
N LEU A 30 -18.66 27.28 3.37
CA LEU A 30 -17.40 26.82 2.81
C LEU A 30 -17.83 25.80 1.75
N ALA A 31 -18.05 26.32 0.55
CA ALA A 31 -18.69 25.58 -0.53
C ALA A 31 -17.99 24.22 -0.74
N PRO A 32 -18.73 23.12 -0.92
CA PRO A 32 -18.16 21.82 -1.32
C PRO A 32 -17.19 21.94 -2.51
N ALA A 33 -17.43 22.95 -3.36
CA ALA A 33 -16.59 23.33 -4.49
C ALA A 33 -15.14 23.71 -4.14
N MET A 34 -14.85 24.13 -2.90
CA MET A 34 -13.50 24.58 -2.50
C MET A 34 -12.68 23.44 -1.88
N PHE A 35 -13.36 22.47 -1.26
CA PHE A 35 -12.71 21.28 -0.69
C PHE A 35 -12.45 20.19 -1.73
N ALA A 36 -13.31 20.07 -2.74
CA ALA A 36 -13.12 19.13 -3.84
C ALA A 36 -11.75 19.23 -4.54
N PRO A 37 -11.24 20.41 -4.95
CA PRO A 37 -9.92 20.51 -5.58
C PRO A 37 -8.79 20.20 -4.60
N ILE A 38 -8.95 20.54 -3.32
CA ILE A 38 -7.97 20.23 -2.27
C ILE A 38 -7.86 18.71 -2.09
N VAL A 39 -8.98 18.02 -1.92
CA VAL A 39 -9.02 16.55 -1.80
C VAL A 39 -8.45 15.88 -3.06
N LEU A 40 -8.77 16.39 -4.24
CA LEU A 40 -8.21 15.88 -5.49
C LEU A 40 -6.68 16.06 -5.55
N ALA A 41 -6.17 17.24 -5.17
CA ALA A 41 -4.74 17.50 -5.14
C ALA A 41 -4.00 16.58 -4.14
N PHE A 42 -4.56 16.40 -2.94
CA PHE A 42 -3.99 15.50 -1.93
C PHE A 42 -4.00 14.04 -2.39
N THR A 43 -5.10 13.57 -3.00
CA THR A 43 -5.18 12.18 -3.48
C THR A 43 -4.19 11.91 -4.61
N VAL A 44 -4.09 12.80 -5.60
CA VAL A 44 -3.10 12.67 -6.69
C VAL A 44 -1.67 12.78 -6.15
N GLY A 45 -1.40 13.70 -5.22
CA GLY A 45 -0.08 13.85 -4.60
C GLY A 45 0.33 12.61 -3.79
N LEU A 46 -0.57 12.07 -2.97
CA LEU A 46 -0.34 10.84 -2.22
C LEU A 46 -0.14 9.64 -3.15
N LEU A 47 -0.93 9.53 -4.22
CA LEU A 47 -0.79 8.44 -5.19
C LEU A 47 0.53 8.53 -5.97
N GLY A 48 0.95 9.74 -6.34
CA GLY A 48 2.25 9.98 -6.98
C GLY A 48 3.42 9.68 -6.06
N TRP A 49 3.34 10.09 -4.78
CA TRP A 49 4.35 9.75 -3.77
C TRP A 49 4.42 8.25 -3.53
N ALA A 50 3.28 7.58 -3.36
CA ALA A 50 3.22 6.13 -3.22
C ALA A 50 3.82 5.41 -4.43
N TYR A 51 3.51 5.86 -5.65
CA TYR A 51 4.09 5.31 -6.86
C TYR A 51 5.62 5.47 -6.90
N GLN A 52 6.15 6.63 -6.53
CA GLN A 52 7.61 6.81 -6.45
C GLN A 52 8.25 5.99 -5.34
N ALA A 53 7.60 5.86 -4.17
CA ALA A 53 8.09 5.07 -3.05
C ALA A 53 8.08 3.57 -3.33
N LEU A 54 7.13 3.09 -4.14
CA LEU A 54 6.99 1.68 -4.53
C LEU A 54 7.78 1.32 -5.80
N LYS A 55 8.31 2.31 -6.53
CA LYS A 55 9.17 2.04 -7.68
C LYS A 55 10.46 1.38 -7.20
N PRO A 56 10.81 0.18 -7.72
CA PRO A 56 12.09 -0.42 -7.39
C PRO A 56 13.22 0.49 -7.91
N PRO A 57 14.34 0.60 -7.18
CA PRO A 57 15.52 1.31 -7.67
C PRO A 57 16.03 0.66 -8.97
N PRO A 58 16.70 1.43 -9.85
CA PRO A 58 17.35 0.85 -11.02
C PRO A 58 18.26 -0.31 -10.61
N PRO A 59 18.26 -1.44 -11.36
CA PRO A 59 19.08 -2.59 -11.00
C PRO A 59 20.56 -2.22 -10.99
N LYS A 60 21.25 -2.50 -9.89
CA LYS A 60 22.71 -2.37 -9.87
C LYS A 60 23.36 -3.46 -10.71
N ILE A 61 24.39 -3.07 -11.46
CA ILE A 61 25.30 -4.01 -12.09
C ILE A 61 26.00 -4.78 -10.98
N CYS A 62 25.88 -6.11 -11.00
CA CYS A 62 26.53 -6.94 -10.00
C CYS A 62 28.04 -6.98 -10.23
N GLY A 63 28.80 -7.14 -9.15
CA GLY A 63 30.26 -7.15 -9.20
C GLY A 63 30.86 -5.75 -9.15
N SER A 64 32.15 -5.68 -8.82
CA SER A 64 32.93 -4.46 -8.87
C SER A 64 33.75 -4.41 -10.17
N PRO A 65 34.16 -3.21 -10.63
CA PRO A 65 35.16 -3.10 -11.68
C PRO A 65 36.42 -3.89 -11.29
N GLY A 66 36.87 -4.80 -12.15
CA GLY A 66 38.01 -5.69 -11.87
C GLY A 66 37.76 -6.79 -10.83
N GLY A 67 36.52 -6.95 -10.35
CA GLY A 67 36.13 -8.02 -9.44
C GLY A 67 36.08 -9.40 -10.11
N PRO A 68 36.01 -10.48 -9.32
CA PRO A 68 35.86 -11.83 -9.85
C PRO A 68 34.57 -11.95 -10.70
N PRO A 69 34.56 -12.85 -11.69
CA PRO A 69 33.38 -13.04 -12.53
C PRO A 69 32.19 -13.49 -11.69
N ILE A 70 31.00 -13.07 -12.09
CA ILE A 70 29.76 -13.52 -11.48
C ILE A 70 29.53 -14.98 -11.85
N THR A 71 29.59 -15.88 -10.88
CA THR A 71 29.49 -17.33 -11.10
C THR A 71 28.10 -17.92 -10.84
N SER A 72 27.23 -17.19 -10.12
CA SER A 72 25.90 -17.71 -9.78
C SER A 72 24.96 -17.68 -10.99
N PRO A 73 24.13 -18.72 -11.20
CA PRO A 73 23.14 -18.72 -12.26
C PRO A 73 22.07 -17.66 -12.00
N ARG A 74 21.46 -17.18 -13.09
CA ARG A 74 20.53 -16.03 -13.07
C ARG A 74 19.34 -16.26 -13.97
N VAL A 75 18.17 -15.85 -13.50
CA VAL A 75 16.96 -15.74 -14.32
C VAL A 75 16.61 -14.27 -14.53
N ARG A 76 16.29 -13.90 -15.78
CA ARG A 76 15.86 -12.54 -16.14
C ARG A 76 14.35 -12.42 -15.92
N LEU A 77 13.94 -11.41 -15.16
CA LEU A 77 12.55 -11.05 -14.92
C LEU A 77 12.01 -10.21 -16.08
N ASN A 78 10.68 -10.11 -16.18
CA ASN A 78 10.03 -9.37 -17.26
C ASN A 78 10.33 -7.87 -17.24
N ASP A 79 10.65 -7.31 -16.07
CA ASP A 79 11.07 -5.91 -15.90
C ASP A 79 12.58 -5.69 -16.19
N GLY A 80 13.29 -6.72 -16.65
CA GLY A 80 14.72 -6.66 -17.01
C GLY A 80 15.68 -6.92 -15.84
N ARG A 81 15.20 -7.05 -14.61
CA ARG A 81 16.05 -7.38 -13.45
C ARG A 81 16.53 -8.84 -13.51
N HIS A 82 17.65 -9.13 -12.88
CA HIS A 82 18.20 -10.50 -12.80
C HIS A 82 18.12 -11.02 -11.37
N LEU A 83 17.51 -12.19 -11.20
CA LEU A 83 17.39 -12.88 -9.93
C LEU A 83 18.48 -13.95 -9.86
N ALA A 84 19.43 -13.77 -8.94
CA ALA A 84 20.48 -14.75 -8.69
C ALA A 84 19.90 -15.90 -7.88
N TYR A 85 20.30 -17.13 -8.20
CA TYR A 85 19.83 -18.30 -7.48
C TYR A 85 20.92 -19.34 -7.31
N ARG A 86 20.66 -20.33 -6.46
CA ARG A 86 21.52 -21.48 -6.21
C ARG A 86 20.69 -22.73 -6.32
N GLU A 87 21.20 -23.72 -7.05
CA GLU A 87 20.60 -25.06 -7.13
C GLU A 87 21.29 -26.01 -6.15
N MET A 88 20.52 -26.96 -5.62
CA MET A 88 20.97 -28.07 -4.80
C MET A 88 20.28 -29.34 -5.28
N GLY A 89 21.04 -30.43 -5.37
CA GLY A 89 20.58 -31.72 -5.85
C GLY A 89 20.90 -31.99 -7.31
N VAL A 90 19.95 -32.61 -8.04
CA VAL A 90 20.12 -32.83 -9.49
C VAL A 90 19.74 -31.56 -10.27
N PRO A 91 20.23 -31.40 -11.52
CA PRO A 91 19.87 -30.26 -12.36
C PRO A 91 18.35 -30.13 -12.51
N LYS A 92 17.87 -28.88 -12.61
CA LYS A 92 16.44 -28.58 -12.73
C LYS A 92 15.78 -29.27 -13.92
N GLU A 93 16.52 -29.54 -14.99
CA GLU A 93 16.03 -30.19 -16.22
C GLU A 93 15.71 -31.67 -15.99
N GLU A 94 16.39 -32.31 -15.04
CA GLU A 94 16.29 -33.74 -14.73
C GLU A 94 15.42 -34.01 -13.48
N ALA A 95 15.08 -32.96 -12.74
CA ALA A 95 14.38 -33.09 -11.47
C ALA A 95 12.89 -33.43 -11.63
N GLU A 96 12.45 -34.52 -11.01
CA GLU A 96 11.02 -34.91 -10.89
C GLU A 96 10.21 -33.87 -10.09
N PHE A 97 10.79 -33.36 -9.01
CA PHE A 97 10.19 -32.34 -8.14
C PHE A 97 11.10 -31.13 -8.03
N LYS A 98 10.53 -29.93 -8.17
CA LYS A 98 11.23 -28.64 -8.14
C LYS A 98 10.71 -27.83 -6.97
N VAL A 99 11.57 -27.58 -5.99
CA VAL A 99 11.22 -26.76 -4.82
C VAL A 99 11.93 -25.42 -4.91
N ILE A 100 11.16 -24.35 -4.76
CA ILE A 100 11.66 -22.97 -4.78
C ILE A 100 11.65 -22.45 -3.35
N VAL A 101 12.83 -22.03 -2.88
CA VAL A 101 13.00 -21.40 -1.58
C VAL A 101 13.26 -19.92 -1.77
N ILE A 102 12.46 -19.11 -1.08
CA ILE A 102 12.61 -17.66 -1.00
C ILE A 102 13.11 -17.36 0.41
N HIS A 103 14.26 -16.69 0.51
CA HIS A 103 14.81 -16.30 1.80
C HIS A 103 14.09 -15.06 2.38
N GLY A 104 14.19 -14.89 3.70
CA GLY A 104 13.65 -13.73 4.39
C GLY A 104 14.44 -12.43 4.12
N PHE A 105 13.96 -11.33 4.71
CA PHE A 105 14.66 -10.05 4.68
C PHE A 105 16.10 -10.18 5.25
N ASP A 106 17.05 -9.45 4.66
CA ASP A 106 18.48 -9.47 5.03
C ASP A 106 19.16 -10.84 4.93
N SER A 107 18.66 -11.72 4.05
CA SER A 107 19.26 -13.03 3.77
C SER A 107 19.70 -13.15 2.31
N SER A 108 20.18 -14.32 1.91
CA SER A 108 20.67 -14.61 0.56
C SER A 108 20.34 -16.04 0.12
N LYS A 109 20.54 -16.32 -1.17
CA LYS A 109 20.40 -17.64 -1.79
C LYS A 109 21.33 -18.68 -1.16
N ASP A 110 22.35 -18.21 -0.45
CA ASP A 110 23.36 -19.04 0.22
C ASP A 110 22.93 -19.41 1.64
N LEU A 111 21.70 -19.06 2.05
CA LEU A 111 21.09 -19.52 3.29
C LEU A 111 21.16 -21.06 3.37
N PRO A 112 21.83 -21.64 4.38
CA PRO A 112 21.91 -23.08 4.53
C PRO A 112 20.53 -23.63 4.91
N LEU A 113 19.96 -24.45 4.04
CA LEU A 113 18.79 -25.24 4.40
C LEU A 113 19.23 -26.36 5.34
N PRO A 114 18.53 -26.62 6.46
CA PRO A 114 18.81 -27.73 7.37
C PRO A 114 18.33 -29.06 6.77
N VAL A 115 18.74 -29.34 5.55
CA VAL A 115 18.47 -30.57 4.82
C VAL A 115 19.79 -31.15 4.35
N SER A 116 20.02 -32.43 4.64
CA SER A 116 21.19 -33.12 4.11
C SER A 116 21.06 -33.29 2.60
N GLN A 117 22.15 -33.05 1.85
CA GLN A 117 22.18 -33.24 0.40
C GLN A 117 21.71 -34.65 0.00
N VAL A 118 22.05 -35.66 0.80
CA VAL A 118 21.61 -37.05 0.59
C VAL A 118 20.08 -37.19 0.70
N LYS A 119 19.43 -36.51 1.65
CA LYS A 119 17.96 -36.54 1.77
C LYS A 119 17.30 -35.66 0.71
N LEU A 120 17.92 -34.54 0.34
CA LEU A 120 17.42 -33.70 -0.74
C LEU A 120 17.41 -34.52 -2.04
N ASN A 121 18.53 -35.12 -2.42
CA ASN A 121 18.60 -35.95 -3.64
C ASN A 121 17.64 -37.14 -3.63
N PHE A 122 17.28 -37.66 -2.46
CA PHE A 122 16.37 -38.80 -2.33
C PHE A 122 14.88 -38.41 -2.26
N LEU A 123 14.54 -37.24 -1.72
CA LEU A 123 13.16 -36.81 -1.46
C LEU A 123 12.70 -35.66 -2.38
N LEU A 124 13.63 -34.80 -2.78
CA LEU A 124 13.44 -33.55 -3.52
C LEU A 124 14.53 -33.46 -4.59
N ASN A 125 14.24 -33.99 -5.77
CA ASN A 125 15.22 -34.09 -6.84
C ASN A 125 15.91 -32.75 -7.19
N CYS A 126 15.26 -31.58 -7.05
CA CYS A 126 15.96 -30.28 -7.09
C CYS A 126 15.35 -29.23 -6.15
N ALA A 127 16.22 -28.47 -5.46
CA ALA A 127 15.84 -27.26 -4.74
C ALA A 127 16.60 -26.04 -5.26
N ALA A 128 15.89 -24.95 -5.54
CA ALA A 128 16.45 -23.68 -5.97
C ALA A 128 16.16 -22.59 -4.94
N SER A 129 17.22 -21.93 -4.43
CA SER A 129 17.11 -20.79 -3.52
C SER A 129 17.39 -19.50 -4.27
N PHE A 130 16.53 -18.48 -4.13
CA PHE A 130 16.61 -17.24 -4.90
C PHE A 130 16.92 -16.05 -4.02
N THR A 131 17.76 -15.14 -4.52
CA THR A 131 17.97 -13.82 -3.95
C THR A 131 17.22 -12.75 -4.68
N VAL A 132 16.22 -12.18 -4.01
CA VAL A 132 15.39 -11.06 -4.51
C VAL A 132 16.16 -9.74 -4.55
N THR A 133 17.40 -9.72 -4.07
CA THR A 133 18.14 -8.49 -3.81
C THR A 133 19.27 -8.27 -4.81
N CYS A 134 19.06 -7.35 -5.76
CA CYS A 134 20.10 -6.49 -6.28
C CYS A 134 19.56 -5.06 -6.16
N TYR A 135 19.62 -4.49 -4.95
CA TYR A 135 19.46 -3.05 -4.77
C TYR A 135 20.47 -2.31 -5.62
#